data_AF-A0A010T036-F1
#
_entry.id   AF-A0A010T036-F1
#
_cell.length_a   1.000
_cell.length_b   1.000
_cell.length_c   1.000
_cell.angle_alpha   90.00
_cell.angle_beta   90.00
_cell.angle_gamma   90.00
#
_symmetry.space_group_name_H-M   'P 1'
#
loop_
_entity.id
_entity.type
_entity.pdbx_description
1 polymer ?
#
loop_
_entity_poly.entity_id
_entity_poly.type
_entity_poly.pdbx_seq_one_letter_code
_entity_poly.pdbx_strand_id
1 'polypeptide(L)'
;MSEPVNYPKVWREHTGLSDSEQNLGVIKSAVIKAIPGYLLFCFCEMQREAQATFWEPMDGNKPVSAYLIKKHHWHPDQVSALSNELLLLVLHDELLHLQGSPMYDPVQKDIDFLEGRGVHI
;
A
#
# COMPACT_ATOMS: atom_id res chain seq x y z
N MET A 1 12.42 -18.60 -1.44
CA MET A 1 11.47 -17.87 -2.30
C MET A 1 10.19 -17.73 -1.49
N SER A 2 9.79 -16.50 -1.18
CA SER A 2 8.52 -16.24 -0.49
C SER A 2 7.37 -16.52 -1.45
N GLU A 3 6.22 -16.94 -0.92
CA GLU A 3 4.99 -17.10 -1.71
C GLU A 3 4.55 -15.75 -2.31
N PRO A 4 3.97 -15.74 -3.52
CA PRO A 4 3.50 -14.51 -4.14
C PRO A 4 2.36 -13.87 -3.32
N VAL A 5 2.44 -12.55 -3.13
CA VAL A 5 1.46 -11.79 -2.34
C VAL A 5 0.08 -11.85 -3.00
N ASN A 6 -0.95 -12.20 -2.21
CA ASN A 6 -2.34 -12.16 -2.65
C ASN A 6 -2.93 -10.76 -2.39
N TYR A 7 -2.70 -9.84 -3.33
CA TYR A 7 -3.11 -8.44 -3.23
C TYR A 7 -4.62 -8.23 -2.98
N PRO A 8 -5.56 -8.99 -3.60
CA PRO A 8 -6.98 -8.90 -3.26
C PRO A 8 -7.30 -9.26 -1.81
N LYS A 9 -6.65 -10.29 -1.26
CA LYS A 9 -6.85 -10.68 0.14
C LYS A 9 -6.34 -9.58 1.09
N VAL A 10 -5.13 -9.08 0.83
CA VAL A 10 -4.54 -8.01 1.65
C VAL A 10 -5.38 -6.73 1.60
N TRP A 11 -5.94 -6.40 0.43
CA TRP A 11 -6.84 -5.25 0.29
C TRP A 11 -8.10 -5.39 1.17
N ARG A 12 -8.70 -6.59 1.22
CA ARG A 12 -9.84 -6.86 2.10
C ARG A 12 -9.47 -6.74 3.58
N GLU A 13 -8.27 -7.15 3.98
CA GLU A 13 -7.77 -6.97 5.34
C GLU A 13 -7.62 -5.47 5.71
N HIS A 14 -7.15 -4.64 4.77
CA HIS A 14 -7.03 -3.19 4.99
C HIS A 14 -8.37 -2.47 5.05
N THR A 15 -9.33 -2.86 4.21
CA THR A 15 -10.67 -2.26 4.20
C THR A 15 -11.52 -2.71 5.38
N GLY A 16 -11.29 -3.94 5.89
CA GLY A 16 -12.11 -4.52 6.96
C GLY A 16 -13.55 -4.79 6.54
N LEU A 17 -13.84 -4.75 5.23
CA LEU A 17 -15.17 -4.98 4.68
C LEU A 17 -15.47 -6.48 4.63
N SER A 18 -16.68 -6.86 5.01
CA SER A 18 -17.20 -8.20 4.74
C SER A 18 -17.84 -8.25 3.36
N ASP A 19 -17.88 -9.45 2.76
CA ASP A 19 -18.54 -9.69 1.46
C ASP A 19 -20.06 -9.41 1.50
N SER A 20 -20.63 -9.30 2.69
CA SER A 20 -22.05 -9.01 2.93
C SER A 20 -22.38 -7.53 3.12
N GLU A 21 -21.37 -6.64 3.18
CA GLU A 21 -21.61 -5.21 3.40
C GLU A 21 -22.28 -4.58 2.17
N GLN A 22 -23.38 -3.86 2.38
CA GLN A 22 -24.18 -3.25 1.31
C GLN A 22 -24.33 -1.74 1.49
N ASN A 23 -23.94 -1.19 2.64
CA ASN A 23 -24.02 0.24 2.90
C ASN A 23 -22.90 0.98 2.17
N LEU A 24 -23.26 1.65 1.08
CA LEU A 24 -22.30 2.40 0.24
C LEU A 24 -21.52 3.47 1.01
N GLY A 25 -22.08 4.07 2.06
CA GLY A 25 -21.37 5.04 2.89
C GLY A 25 -20.27 4.39 3.74
N VAL A 26 -20.55 3.20 4.28
CA VAL A 26 -19.56 2.40 5.02
C VAL A 26 -18.45 1.93 4.08
N ILE A 27 -18.81 1.40 2.91
CA ILE A 27 -17.86 0.96 1.89
C ILE A 27 -16.97 2.11 1.46
N LYS A 28 -17.55 3.27 1.10
CA LYS A 28 -16.78 4.48 0.73
C LYS A 28 -15.79 4.86 1.83
N SER A 29 -16.25 4.96 3.08
CA SER A 29 -15.37 5.35 4.18
C SER A 29 -14.26 4.33 4.42
N ALA A 30 -14.54 3.03 4.27
CA ALA A 30 -13.55 1.98 4.45
C ALA A 30 -12.49 2.04 3.35
N VAL A 31 -12.90 2.15 2.09
CA VAL A 31 -12.02 2.26 0.93
C VAL A 31 -11.09 3.47 1.08
N ILE A 32 -11.62 4.68 1.31
CA ILE A 32 -10.82 5.90 1.43
C ILE A 32 -9.78 5.79 2.56
N LYS A 33 -10.17 5.22 3.70
CA LYS A 33 -9.27 5.05 4.85
C LYS A 33 -8.18 4.01 4.59
N ALA A 34 -8.48 2.97 3.80
CA ALA A 34 -7.59 1.86 3.54
C ALA A 34 -6.52 2.18 2.49
N ILE A 35 -6.83 3.02 1.48
CA ILE A 35 -5.95 3.29 0.33
C ILE A 35 -4.51 3.63 0.75
N PRO A 36 -4.24 4.61 1.65
CA PRO A 36 -2.87 5.01 1.92
C PRO A 36 -2.03 3.87 2.52
N GLY A 37 -2.57 3.19 3.54
CA GLY A 37 -1.88 2.07 4.18
C GLY A 37 -1.63 0.92 3.21
N TYR A 38 -2.61 0.62 2.37
CA TYR A 38 -2.49 -0.42 1.35
C TYR A 38 -1.43 -0.09 0.29
N LEU A 39 -1.41 1.15 -0.21
CA LEU A 39 -0.41 1.59 -1.18
C LEU A 39 1.00 1.53 -0.59
N LEU A 40 1.17 1.95 0.66
CA LEU A 40 2.46 1.84 1.35
C LEU A 40 2.90 0.38 1.50
N PHE A 41 1.98 -0.52 1.88
CA PHE A 41 2.25 -1.96 1.91
C PHE A 41 2.71 -2.49 0.54
N CYS A 42 1.95 -2.18 -0.51
CA CYS A 42 2.26 -2.56 -1.88
C CYS A 42 3.65 -2.08 -2.32
N PHE A 43 4.00 -0.83 -1.98
CA PHE A 43 5.33 -0.30 -2.23
C PHE A 43 6.43 -1.05 -1.46
N CYS A 44 6.20 -1.36 -0.17
CA CYS A 44 7.12 -2.16 0.63
C CYS A 44 7.37 -3.53 0.02
N GLU A 45 6.32 -4.23 -0.42
CA GLU A 45 6.44 -5.56 -1.02
C GLU A 45 7.19 -5.51 -2.36
N MET A 46 6.91 -4.50 -3.20
CA MET A 46 7.67 -4.29 -4.44
C MET A 46 9.17 -4.06 -4.16
N GLN A 47 9.52 -3.26 -3.15
CA GLN A 47 10.92 -3.05 -2.76
C GLN A 47 11.53 -4.32 -2.15
N ARG A 48 10.76 -5.08 -1.37
CA ARG A 48 11.18 -6.35 -0.77
C ARG A 48 11.52 -7.37 -1.86
N GLU A 49 10.66 -7.55 -2.85
CA GLU A 49 10.93 -8.46 -3.97
C GLU A 49 12.23 -8.09 -4.72
N ALA A 50 12.53 -6.80 -4.82
CA ALA A 50 13.73 -6.32 -5.52
C ALA A 50 15.03 -6.44 -4.69
N GLN A 51 14.96 -6.45 -3.36
CA GLN A 51 16.12 -6.27 -2.49
C GLN A 51 16.31 -7.35 -1.42
N ALA A 52 15.27 -8.13 -1.10
CA ALA A 52 15.35 -9.15 -0.08
C ALA A 52 16.28 -10.28 -0.51
N THR A 53 17.03 -10.79 0.46
CA THR A 53 17.95 -11.90 0.29
C THR A 53 17.63 -12.98 1.31
N PHE A 54 18.25 -14.15 1.19
CA PHE A 54 18.02 -15.22 2.15
C PHE A 54 18.50 -14.87 3.58
N TRP A 55 19.46 -13.94 3.72
CA TRP A 55 20.04 -13.54 5.00
C TRP A 55 19.47 -12.22 5.54
N GLU A 56 18.85 -11.41 4.70
CA GLU A 56 18.10 -10.22 5.09
C GLU A 56 16.73 -10.20 4.36
N PRO A 57 15.64 -10.63 5.03
CA PRO A 57 14.32 -10.78 4.43
C PRO A 57 13.56 -9.46 4.24
N MET A 58 14.09 -8.34 4.75
CA MET A 58 13.53 -7.00 4.61
C MET A 58 12.08 -6.87 5.13
N ASP A 59 11.84 -7.31 6.37
CA ASP A 59 10.51 -7.24 7.00
C ASP A 59 10.04 -5.83 7.38
N GLY A 60 8.72 -5.63 7.35
CA GLY A 60 8.06 -4.38 7.73
C GLY A 60 8.48 -3.21 6.85
N ASN A 61 8.95 -2.13 7.48
CA ASN A 61 9.34 -0.89 6.80
C ASN A 61 10.82 -0.87 6.35
N LYS A 62 11.58 -1.96 6.53
CA LYS A 62 12.96 -2.06 6.07
C LYS A 62 13.14 -1.81 4.57
N PRO A 63 12.29 -2.33 3.66
CA PRO A 63 12.45 -2.09 2.22
C PRO A 63 12.35 -0.60 1.86
N VAL A 64 11.37 0.10 2.45
CA VAL A 64 11.21 1.55 2.29
C VAL A 64 12.38 2.31 2.87
N SER A 65 12.88 1.89 4.02
CA SER A 65 14.02 2.53 4.65
C SER A 65 15.27 2.45 3.76
N ALA A 66 15.55 1.27 3.22
CA ALA A 66 16.64 1.06 2.28
C ALA A 66 16.46 1.88 0.99
N TYR A 67 15.24 1.95 0.46
CA TYR A 67 14.91 2.79 -0.70
C TYR A 67 15.22 4.27 -0.43
N LEU A 68 14.76 4.82 0.71
CA LEU A 68 14.95 6.24 1.04
C LEU A 68 16.42 6.59 1.24
N ILE A 69 17.19 5.74 1.93
CA ILE A 69 18.64 5.91 2.09
C ILE A 69 19.33 5.92 0.72
N LYS A 70 18.97 4.97 -0.16
CA LYS A 70 19.59 4.85 -1.48
C LYS A 70 19.23 6.01 -2.41
N LYS A 71 17.98 6.44 -2.43
CA LYS A 71 17.46 7.45 -3.36
C LYS A 71 17.78 8.88 -2.92
N HIS A 72 17.62 9.17 -1.62
CA HIS A 72 17.72 10.53 -1.09
C HIS A 72 18.98 10.76 -0.26
N HIS A 73 19.82 9.74 -0.08
CA HIS A 73 21.04 9.81 0.74
C HIS A 73 20.78 10.25 2.18
N TRP A 74 19.60 9.92 2.71
CA TRP A 74 19.24 10.22 4.09
C TRP A 74 20.02 9.36 5.07
N HIS A 75 20.27 9.93 6.26
CA HIS A 75 20.91 9.17 7.33
C HIS A 75 19.95 8.10 7.86
N PRO A 76 20.41 6.88 8.18
CA PRO A 76 19.54 5.83 8.72
C PRO A 76 18.71 6.26 9.92
N ASP A 77 19.28 7.09 10.81
CA ASP A 77 18.57 7.60 11.99
C ASP A 77 17.41 8.56 11.65
N GLN A 78 17.51 9.28 10.53
CA GLN A 78 16.41 10.14 10.06
C GLN A 78 15.26 9.29 9.52
N VAL A 79 15.61 8.22 8.81
CA VAL A 79 14.65 7.30 8.18
C VAL A 79 13.92 6.45 9.24
N SER A 80 14.64 5.98 10.26
CA SER A 80 14.05 5.17 11.34
C SER A 80 13.09 5.96 12.22
N ALA A 81 13.19 7.29 12.23
CA ALA A 81 12.29 8.18 12.96
C ALA A 81 10.98 8.51 12.22
N LEU A 82 10.83 8.08 10.96
CA LEU A 82 9.64 8.38 10.16
C LEU A 82 8.43 7.54 10.61
N SER A 83 7.31 8.21 10.86
CA SER A 83 6.02 7.55 11.01
C SER A 83 5.44 7.15 9.64
N ASN A 84 4.44 6.27 9.63
CA ASN A 84 3.77 5.89 8.38
C ASN A 84 3.15 7.10 7.65
N GLU A 85 2.60 8.07 8.38
CA GLU A 85 2.05 9.30 7.80
C GLU A 85 3.14 10.11 7.09
N LEU A 86 4.34 10.19 7.68
CA LEU A 86 5.47 10.86 7.04
C LEU A 86 5.98 10.06 5.85
N LEU A 87 6.00 8.73 5.92
CA LEU A 87 6.35 7.89 4.78
C LEU A 87 5.40 8.10 3.60
N LEU A 88 4.09 8.18 3.85
CA LEU A 88 3.10 8.48 2.82
C LEU A 88 3.34 9.82 2.13
N LEU A 89 3.75 10.83 2.90
CA LEU A 89 4.07 12.15 2.35
C LEU A 89 5.36 12.14 1.52
N VAL A 90 6.41 11.51 2.05
CA VAL A 90 7.72 11.45 1.38
C VAL A 90 7.65 10.62 0.11
N LEU A 91 6.86 9.55 0.12
CA LEU A 91 6.69 8.63 -1.01
C LEU A 91 5.51 9.01 -1.91
N HIS A 92 4.95 10.21 -1.78
CA HIS A 92 3.70 10.57 -2.46
C HIS A 92 3.76 10.29 -3.97
N ASP A 93 4.84 10.70 -4.64
CA ASP A 93 5.02 10.49 -6.07
C ASP A 93 5.15 9.00 -6.40
N GLU A 94 5.93 8.23 -5.64
CA GLU A 94 6.09 6.79 -5.82
C GLU A 94 4.77 6.04 -5.68
N LEU A 95 3.96 6.41 -4.69
CA LEU A 95 2.67 5.78 -4.44
C LEU A 95 1.66 6.09 -5.55
N LEU A 96 1.73 7.28 -6.18
CA LEU A 96 0.91 7.59 -7.36
C LEU A 96 1.23 6.68 -8.55
N HIS A 97 2.50 6.32 -8.74
CA HIS A 97 2.89 5.42 -9.83
C HIS A 97 2.34 3.99 -9.66
N LEU A 98 1.95 3.60 -8.45
CA LEU A 98 1.35 2.28 -8.21
C LEU A 98 -0.06 2.14 -8.80
N GLN A 99 -0.77 3.24 -9.07
CA GLN A 99 -2.14 3.19 -9.61
C GLN A 99 -2.22 2.47 -10.96
N GLY A 100 -1.12 2.44 -11.73
CA GLY A 100 -1.05 1.73 -13.01
C GLY A 100 -0.55 0.28 -12.91
N SER A 101 -0.33 -0.24 -11.70
CA SER A 101 0.27 -1.56 -11.50
C SER A 101 -0.78 -2.61 -11.10
N PRO A 102 -0.54 -3.92 -11.36
CA PRO A 102 -1.51 -4.97 -11.06
C PRO A 102 -1.91 -5.11 -9.58
N MET A 103 -1.07 -4.62 -8.66
CA MET A 103 -1.40 -4.59 -7.23
C MET A 103 -2.49 -3.57 -6.90
N TYR A 104 -2.79 -2.62 -7.79
CA TYR A 104 -3.84 -1.62 -7.60
C TYR A 104 -5.23 -2.08 -8.06
N ASP A 105 -5.30 -3.15 -8.87
CA ASP A 105 -6.54 -3.73 -9.38
C ASP A 105 -7.66 -3.91 -8.33
N PRO A 106 -7.40 -4.46 -7.12
CA PRO A 106 -8.48 -4.63 -6.13
C PRO A 106 -9.01 -3.29 -5.60
N VAL A 107 -8.18 -2.26 -5.52
CA VAL A 107 -8.61 -0.90 -5.17
C VAL A 107 -9.49 -0.33 -6.27
N GLN A 108 -9.03 -0.43 -7.52
CA GLN A 108 -9.78 0.09 -8.68
C GLN A 108 -11.16 -0.56 -8.80
N LYS A 109 -11.27 -1.87 -8.56
CA LYS A 109 -12.57 -2.58 -8.56
C LYS A 109 -13.57 -2.02 -7.56
N ASP A 110 -13.12 -1.67 -6.35
CA ASP A 110 -14.01 -1.09 -5.34
C ASP A 110 -14.36 0.37 -5.66
N ILE A 111 -13.43 1.12 -6.28
CA ILE A 111 -13.71 2.47 -6.80
C ILE A 111 -14.77 2.39 -7.90
N ASP A 112 -14.56 1.55 -8.91
CA ASP A 112 -15.49 1.36 -10.04
C ASP A 112 -16.88 0.91 -9.54
N PHE A 113 -16.92 0.04 -8.53
CA PHE A 113 -18.17 -0.40 -7.90
C PHE A 113 -18.92 0.78 -7.27
N LEU A 114 -18.24 1.65 -6.54
CA LEU A 114 -18.83 2.83 -5.91
C LEU A 114 -19.30 3.86 -6.95
N GLU A 115 -18.47 4.13 -7.97
CA GLU A 115 -18.79 5.05 -9.05
C GLU A 115 -19.98 4.57 -9.88
N GLY A 116 -20.05 3.27 -10.18
CA GLY A 116 -21.21 2.64 -10.85
C GLY A 116 -22.52 2.75 -10.06
N ARG A 117 -22.45 3.12 -8.77
CA ARG A 117 -23.61 3.39 -7.90
C ARG A 117 -23.82 4.88 -7.63
N GLY A 118 -23.10 5.76 -8.33
CA GLY A 118 -23.20 7.21 -8.19
C GLY A 118 -22.46 7.77 -6.95
N VAL A 119 -21.54 7.00 -6.36
CA VAL A 119 -20.73 7.42 -5.22
C VAL A 119 -19.31 7.71 -5.70
N HIS A 120 -18.99 9.00 -5.82
CA HIS A 120 -17.64 9.44 -6.18
C HIS A 120 -16.70 9.38 -4.97
N ILE A 121 -15.45 8.97 -5.20
CA ILE A 121 -14.37 8.95 -4.21
C ILE A 121 -13.58 10.25 -4.27
#